data_AF-A0A9K3J4N7-F1
#
_entry.id   AF-A0A9K3J4N7-F1
#
_cell.length_a   1.000
_cell.length_b   1.000
_cell.length_c   1.000
_cell.angle_alpha   90.00
_cell.angle_beta   90.00
_cell.angle_gamma   90.00
#
_symmetry.space_group_name_H-M   'P 1'
#
loop_
_entity.id
_entity.type
_entity.pdbx_description
1 polymer ?
#
loop_
_entity_poly.entity_id
_entity_poly.type
_entity_poly.pdbx_seq_one_letter_code
_entity_poly.pdbx_strand_id
1 'polypeptide(L)'
;MNEFMSAVKQNYGEKVLIQFEDFANHNAFDLLAKYSPTHLVFNDDIQGTASVVLAGLISALKLVGESLADHRFLFLGAGEAGTGIAELIALEISKQTRAPLEEARKKIWLVDSKGRIVKSQLNSLQHWLKPIILALSNPTSKSECTTEQAYTWSEGCAIFASGSQFGPVEYNWKVYVSGQSNNAYIFPGLGLGLIISGAIRVHDDMLLAASEALAAQITLEHIEKGLIYPPFTNIRKYLASRFPQPENLIAYAASCMYSPNYQKYR
;
A
#
# COMPACT_ATOMS: atom_id res chain seq x y z
N MET A 1 -15.36 17.08 -16.26
CA MET A 1 -14.52 15.87 -16.21
C MET A 1 -14.45 15.11 -17.54
N ASN A 2 -15.56 14.68 -18.15
CA ASN A 2 -15.50 13.96 -19.44
C ASN A 2 -14.70 14.72 -20.52
N GLU A 3 -14.95 16.02 -20.67
CA GLU A 3 -14.22 16.88 -21.61
C GLU A 3 -12.71 16.88 -21.35
N PHE A 4 -12.30 17.01 -20.08
CA PHE A 4 -10.91 16.94 -19.67
C PHE A 4 -10.26 15.60 -20.06
N MET A 5 -10.90 14.48 -19.72
CA MET A 5 -10.36 13.15 -20.03
C MET A 5 -10.22 12.93 -21.54
N SER A 6 -11.23 13.35 -22.33
CA SER A 6 -11.17 13.31 -23.78
C SER A 6 -10.04 14.19 -24.34
N ALA A 7 -9.88 15.41 -23.84
CA ALA A 7 -8.84 16.34 -24.29
C ALA A 7 -7.42 15.82 -23.96
N VAL A 8 -7.23 15.26 -22.76
CA VAL A 8 -5.95 14.64 -22.36
C VAL A 8 -5.60 13.50 -23.31
N LYS A 9 -6.55 12.60 -23.57
CA LYS A 9 -6.37 11.47 -24.47
C LYS A 9 -6.09 11.92 -25.92
N GLN A 10 -6.77 12.96 -26.38
CA GLN A 10 -6.58 13.53 -27.72
C GLN A 10 -5.19 14.17 -27.88
N ASN A 11 -4.71 14.89 -26.87
CA ASN A 11 -3.48 15.67 -26.96
C ASN A 11 -2.22 14.88 -26.59
N TYR A 12 -2.32 13.92 -25.66
CA TYR A 12 -1.17 13.19 -25.11
C TYR A 12 -1.18 11.68 -25.45
N GLY A 13 -2.24 11.19 -26.07
CA GLY A 13 -2.36 9.80 -26.54
C GLY A 13 -2.77 8.79 -25.46
N GLU A 14 -2.88 7.52 -25.86
CA GLU A 14 -3.39 6.42 -25.01
C GLU A 14 -2.49 6.03 -23.82
N LYS A 15 -1.22 6.45 -23.84
CA LYS A 15 -0.19 6.02 -22.88
C LYS A 15 0.05 7.05 -21.77
N VAL A 16 -0.66 8.18 -21.78
CA VAL A 16 -0.55 9.18 -20.73
C VAL A 16 -1.12 8.61 -19.43
N LEU A 17 -0.32 8.62 -18.37
CA LEU A 17 -0.77 8.25 -17.03
C LEU A 17 -1.54 9.42 -16.42
N ILE A 18 -2.75 9.14 -15.94
CA ILE A 18 -3.59 10.10 -15.22
C ILE A 18 -3.75 9.59 -13.79
N GLN A 19 -3.10 10.25 -12.83
CA GLN A 19 -3.26 9.96 -11.40
C GLN A 19 -4.36 10.86 -10.82
N PHE A 20 -5.42 10.25 -10.29
CA PHE A 20 -6.44 10.94 -9.48
C PHE A 20 -5.97 11.01 -8.03
N GLU A 21 -6.14 12.17 -7.42
CA GLU A 21 -5.69 12.48 -6.06
C GLU A 21 -6.74 13.37 -5.37
N ASP A 22 -6.94 13.21 -4.06
CA ASP A 22 -7.71 14.11 -3.21
C ASP A 22 -9.17 14.35 -3.67
N PHE A 23 -9.78 13.36 -4.32
CA PHE A 23 -11.21 13.39 -4.63
C PHE A 23 -12.02 12.95 -3.42
N ALA A 24 -13.23 13.49 -3.24
CA ALA A 24 -14.12 13.00 -2.20
C ALA A 24 -14.62 11.57 -2.53
N ASN A 25 -14.58 10.65 -1.55
CA ASN A 25 -15.05 9.25 -1.59
C ASN A 25 -15.90 8.86 -2.82
N HIS A 26 -17.13 9.36 -2.92
CA HIS A 26 -18.03 8.99 -4.03
C HIS A 26 -17.45 9.28 -5.43
N ASN A 27 -16.82 10.43 -5.60
CA ASN A 27 -16.23 10.83 -6.87
C ASN A 27 -14.99 10.00 -7.21
N ALA A 28 -14.13 9.68 -6.24
CA ALA A 28 -12.92 8.91 -6.53
C ALA A 28 -13.27 7.52 -7.10
N PHE A 29 -14.23 6.83 -6.48
CA PHE A 29 -14.71 5.54 -6.99
C PHE A 29 -15.37 5.66 -8.36
N ASP A 30 -16.26 6.64 -8.54
CA ASP A 30 -16.97 6.82 -9.82
C ASP A 30 -16.00 7.15 -10.96
N LEU A 31 -15.01 8.01 -10.71
CA LEU A 31 -13.98 8.38 -11.67
C LEU A 31 -13.10 7.18 -12.03
N LEU A 32 -12.62 6.45 -11.03
CA LEU A 32 -11.78 5.27 -11.24
C LEU A 32 -12.55 4.21 -12.03
N ALA A 33 -13.78 3.87 -11.62
CA ALA A 33 -14.61 2.88 -12.30
C ALA A 33 -14.93 3.28 -13.75
N LYS A 34 -15.22 4.56 -13.98
CA LYS A 34 -15.59 5.08 -15.31
C LYS A 34 -14.42 5.11 -16.28
N TYR A 35 -13.24 5.52 -15.82
CA TYR A 35 -12.11 5.79 -16.71
C TYR A 35 -11.09 4.65 -16.79
N SER A 36 -11.05 3.72 -15.82
CA SER A 36 -10.18 2.53 -15.88
C SER A 36 -10.34 1.71 -17.16
N PRO A 37 -11.55 1.51 -17.74
CA PRO A 37 -11.68 0.77 -19.00
C PRO A 37 -11.12 1.52 -20.22
N THR A 38 -11.02 2.86 -20.15
CA THR A 38 -10.80 3.73 -21.33
C THR A 38 -9.46 4.47 -21.33
N HIS A 39 -8.81 4.63 -20.18
CA HIS A 39 -7.58 5.41 -19.99
C HIS A 39 -6.60 4.66 -19.07
N LEU A 40 -5.31 5.01 -19.15
CA LEU A 40 -4.34 4.62 -18.14
C LEU A 40 -4.52 5.52 -16.90
N VAL A 41 -5.38 5.09 -15.98
CA VAL A 41 -5.68 5.81 -14.74
C VAL A 41 -5.24 5.03 -13.50
N PHE A 42 -4.87 5.78 -12.47
CA PHE A 42 -4.52 5.29 -11.14
C PHE A 42 -5.10 6.26 -10.11
N ASN A 43 -5.56 5.78 -8.96
CA ASN A 43 -5.94 6.65 -7.83
C ASN A 43 -5.05 6.30 -6.63
N ASP A 44 -4.25 7.25 -6.14
CA ASP A 44 -3.25 6.95 -5.11
C ASP A 44 -3.87 6.71 -3.73
N ASP A 45 -4.94 7.44 -3.41
CA ASP A 45 -5.68 7.32 -2.15
C ASP A 45 -6.33 5.93 -1.99
N ILE A 46 -6.82 5.34 -3.09
CA ILE A 46 -7.43 4.01 -3.13
C ILE A 46 -6.36 2.93 -3.37
N GLN A 47 -5.71 2.98 -4.53
CA GLN A 47 -4.86 1.89 -5.03
C GLN A 47 -3.43 1.94 -4.48
N GLY A 48 -2.87 3.14 -4.33
CA GLY A 48 -1.54 3.33 -3.75
C GLY A 48 -1.52 3.00 -2.26
N THR A 49 -2.50 3.50 -1.52
CA THR A 49 -2.71 3.17 -0.10
C THR A 49 -2.93 1.67 0.09
N ALA A 50 -3.77 1.03 -0.74
CA ALA A 50 -3.97 -0.41 -0.69
C ALA A 50 -2.66 -1.19 -0.86
N SER A 51 -1.85 -0.81 -1.86
CA SER A 51 -0.60 -1.48 -2.16
C SER A 51 0.46 -1.31 -1.06
N VAL A 52 0.64 -0.10 -0.52
CA VAL A 52 1.62 0.10 0.56
C VAL A 52 1.21 -0.62 1.85
N VAL A 53 -0.08 -0.69 2.15
CA VAL A 53 -0.57 -1.42 3.32
C VAL A 53 -0.40 -2.92 3.13
N LEU A 54 -0.72 -3.46 1.96
CA LEU A 54 -0.48 -4.87 1.65
C LEU A 54 1.01 -5.22 1.75
N ALA A 55 1.90 -4.36 1.26
CA ALA A 55 3.35 -4.55 1.41
C ALA A 55 3.79 -4.60 2.89
N GLY A 56 3.23 -3.72 3.71
CA GLY A 56 3.46 -3.72 5.16
C GLY A 56 2.96 -5.00 5.83
N LEU A 57 1.77 -5.48 5.45
CA LEU A 57 1.21 -6.74 5.93
C LEU A 57 2.08 -7.92 5.51
N ILE A 58 2.46 -8.05 4.24
CA ILE A 58 3.36 -9.13 3.77
C ILE A 58 4.68 -9.11 4.55
N SER A 59 5.22 -7.93 4.81
CA SER A 59 6.45 -7.76 5.60
C SER A 59 6.27 -8.15 7.07
N ALA A 60 5.15 -7.75 7.69
CA ALA A 60 4.80 -8.13 9.05
C ALA A 60 4.57 -9.64 9.18
N LEU A 61 3.97 -10.27 8.17
CA LEU A 61 3.70 -11.70 8.15
C LEU A 61 4.96 -12.55 8.08
N LYS A 62 6.02 -12.05 7.41
CA LYS A 62 7.36 -12.64 7.49
C LYS A 62 7.92 -12.64 8.92
N LEU A 63 7.53 -11.68 9.78
CA LEU A 63 7.97 -11.62 11.18
C LEU A 63 7.30 -12.67 12.07
N VAL A 64 6.05 -13.03 11.75
CA VAL A 64 5.27 -14.01 12.52
C VAL A 64 5.37 -15.42 11.93
N GLY A 65 5.76 -15.55 10.67
CA GLY A 65 5.89 -16.84 9.99
C GLY A 65 4.55 -17.42 9.52
N GLU A 66 3.55 -16.56 9.29
CA GLU A 66 2.18 -16.92 8.91
C GLU A 66 1.83 -16.37 7.51
N SER A 67 0.79 -16.89 6.88
CA SER A 67 0.30 -16.41 5.58
C SER A 67 -0.89 -15.45 5.74
N LEU A 68 -1.18 -14.61 4.73
CA LEU A 68 -2.35 -13.72 4.77
C LEU A 68 -3.65 -14.51 5.01
N ALA A 69 -3.72 -15.73 4.48
CA ALA A 69 -4.88 -16.60 4.61
C ALA A 69 -5.11 -17.11 6.04
N ASP A 70 -4.11 -17.07 6.93
CA ASP A 70 -4.25 -17.52 8.32
C ASP A 70 -4.94 -16.48 9.21
N HIS A 71 -5.00 -15.22 8.75
CA HIS A 71 -5.47 -14.10 9.55
C HIS A 71 -6.93 -13.69 9.30
N ARG A 72 -7.38 -12.84 10.21
CA ARG A 72 -8.66 -12.12 10.19
C ARG A 72 -8.38 -10.63 10.28
N PHE A 73 -8.99 -9.83 9.41
CA PHE A 73 -8.69 -8.40 9.27
C PHE A 73 -9.87 -7.54 9.68
N LEU A 74 -9.67 -6.63 10.63
CA LEU A 74 -10.68 -5.66 11.06
C LEU A 74 -10.22 -4.25 10.70
N PHE A 75 -11.08 -3.50 10.01
CA PHE A 75 -10.86 -2.12 9.61
C PHE A 75 -11.79 -1.19 10.38
N LEU A 76 -11.23 -0.14 10.96
CA LEU A 76 -11.97 1.01 11.45
C LEU A 76 -12.00 2.07 10.34
N GLY A 77 -13.10 2.15 9.62
CA GLY A 77 -13.27 2.96 8.41
C GLY A 77 -13.59 2.12 7.19
N ALA A 78 -14.62 2.54 6.44
CA ALA A 78 -15.11 1.88 5.22
C ALA A 78 -15.19 2.87 4.03
N GLY A 79 -14.27 3.84 3.98
CA GLY A 79 -14.08 4.75 2.85
C GLY A 79 -13.04 4.25 1.85
N GLU A 80 -12.55 5.13 0.97
CA GLU A 80 -11.53 4.88 -0.07
C GLU A 80 -10.43 3.90 0.34
N ALA A 81 -9.58 4.31 1.29
CA ALA A 81 -8.46 3.51 1.77
C ALA A 81 -8.92 2.17 2.35
N GLY A 82 -9.88 2.16 3.28
CA GLY A 82 -10.32 0.95 3.96
C GLY A 82 -10.85 -0.12 3.01
N THR A 83 -11.70 0.27 2.05
CA THR A 83 -12.22 -0.68 1.04
C THR A 83 -11.17 -1.09 0.00
N GLY A 84 -10.29 -0.18 -0.42
CA GLY A 84 -9.22 -0.49 -1.36
C GLY A 84 -8.23 -1.50 -0.79
N ILE A 85 -7.81 -1.28 0.48
CA ILE A 85 -6.94 -2.20 1.20
C ILE A 85 -7.62 -3.57 1.37
N ALA A 86 -8.88 -3.58 1.82
CA ALA A 86 -9.63 -4.81 2.03
C ALA A 86 -9.73 -5.66 0.75
N GLU A 87 -10.05 -5.02 -0.38
CA GLU A 87 -10.19 -5.71 -1.65
C GLU A 87 -8.84 -6.26 -2.15
N LEU A 88 -7.75 -5.50 -2.00
CA LEU A 88 -6.43 -5.96 -2.41
C LEU A 88 -5.91 -7.11 -1.54
N ILE A 89 -6.19 -7.09 -0.23
CA ILE A 89 -5.91 -8.23 0.67
C ILE A 89 -6.72 -9.46 0.25
N ALA A 90 -8.01 -9.31 -0.05
CA ALA A 90 -8.84 -10.42 -0.48
C ALA A 90 -8.34 -11.02 -1.80
N LEU A 91 -7.89 -10.17 -2.73
CA LEU A 91 -7.32 -10.60 -4.00
C LEU A 91 -6.02 -11.40 -3.80
N GLU A 92 -5.14 -10.93 -2.92
CA GLU A 92 -3.89 -11.62 -2.59
C GLU A 92 -4.16 -12.98 -1.93
N ILE A 93 -5.06 -13.04 -0.93
CA ILE A 93 -5.48 -14.31 -0.30
C ILE A 93 -6.06 -15.27 -1.35
N SER A 94 -6.92 -14.77 -2.24
CA SER A 94 -7.52 -15.53 -3.33
C SER A 94 -6.45 -16.13 -4.24
N LYS A 95 -5.43 -15.36 -4.63
CA LYS A 95 -4.30 -15.84 -5.44
C LYS A 95 -3.43 -16.88 -4.73
N GLN A 96 -3.09 -16.64 -3.47
CA GLN A 96 -2.27 -17.57 -2.67
C GLN A 96 -2.97 -18.92 -2.45
N THR A 97 -4.27 -18.88 -2.15
CA THR A 97 -5.06 -20.07 -1.80
C THR A 97 -5.74 -20.73 -2.99
N ARG A 98 -5.84 -20.02 -4.14
CA ARG A 98 -6.66 -20.37 -5.30
C ARG A 98 -8.16 -20.49 -4.99
N ALA A 99 -8.60 -19.96 -3.84
CA ALA A 99 -10.01 -19.91 -3.49
C ALA A 99 -10.71 -18.74 -4.21
N PRO A 100 -12.04 -18.80 -4.42
CA PRO A 100 -12.79 -17.67 -4.96
C PRO A 100 -12.65 -16.41 -4.08
N LEU A 101 -12.64 -15.24 -4.72
CA LEU A 101 -12.50 -13.95 -4.03
C LEU A 101 -13.53 -13.74 -2.91
N GLU A 102 -14.76 -14.22 -3.09
CA GLU A 102 -15.81 -14.15 -2.08
C GLU A 102 -15.47 -14.92 -0.79
N GLU A 103 -14.71 -16.01 -0.88
CA GLU A 103 -14.25 -16.75 0.31
C GLU A 103 -13.17 -15.98 1.05
N ALA A 104 -12.26 -15.31 0.33
CA ALA A 104 -11.25 -14.46 0.93
C ALA A 104 -11.87 -13.27 1.68
N ARG A 105 -12.91 -12.64 1.11
CA ARG A 105 -13.62 -11.52 1.74
C ARG A 105 -14.27 -11.88 3.08
N LYS A 106 -14.60 -13.15 3.34
CA LYS A 106 -15.15 -13.60 4.64
C LYS A 106 -14.18 -13.43 5.81
N LYS A 107 -12.90 -13.21 5.53
CA LYS A 107 -11.85 -12.93 6.54
C LYS A 107 -11.65 -11.44 6.80
N ILE A 108 -12.47 -10.57 6.22
CA ILE A 108 -12.29 -9.12 6.28
C ILE A 108 -13.57 -8.46 6.78
N TRP A 109 -13.43 -7.59 7.79
CA TRP A 109 -14.51 -6.86 8.43
C TRP A 109 -14.21 -5.38 8.40
N LEU A 110 -15.20 -4.56 8.02
CA LEU A 110 -15.11 -3.11 8.08
C LEU A 110 -16.16 -2.56 9.06
N VAL A 111 -15.77 -1.56 9.83
CA VAL A 111 -16.62 -0.83 10.78
C VAL A 111 -16.67 0.63 10.34
N ASP A 112 -17.85 1.14 10.03
CA ASP A 112 -18.05 2.54 9.67
C ASP A 112 -18.32 3.43 10.90
N SER A 113 -18.48 4.74 10.68
CA SER A 113 -18.80 5.71 11.74
C SER A 113 -20.13 5.46 12.46
N LYS A 114 -20.97 4.56 11.95
CA LYS A 114 -22.24 4.14 12.55
C LYS A 114 -22.09 2.84 13.36
N GLY A 115 -20.87 2.31 13.48
CA GLY A 115 -20.56 1.09 14.22
C GLY A 115 -21.12 -0.18 13.57
N ARG A 116 -21.53 -0.13 12.30
CA ARG A 116 -22.15 -1.27 11.62
C ARG A 116 -21.07 -2.24 11.16
N ILE A 117 -20.90 -3.33 11.90
CA ILE A 117 -20.18 -4.51 11.42
C ILE A 117 -21.06 -5.19 10.36
N VAL A 118 -20.58 -5.30 9.13
CA VAL A 118 -21.21 -6.21 8.15
C VAL A 118 -20.83 -7.65 8.54
N LYS A 119 -21.68 -8.21 9.41
CA LYS A 119 -21.72 -9.54 10.07
C LYS A 119 -20.56 -9.94 11.01
N SER A 120 -21.03 -10.26 12.22
CA SER A 120 -20.42 -10.35 13.55
C SER A 120 -19.52 -11.56 13.84
N GLN A 121 -18.43 -11.34 14.58
CA GLN A 121 -18.12 -11.85 15.94
C GLN A 121 -16.61 -11.75 16.18
N LEU A 122 -16.19 -10.94 17.15
CA LEU A 122 -14.83 -10.92 17.68
C LEU A 122 -14.94 -11.05 19.21
N ASN A 123 -14.81 -12.27 19.70
CA ASN A 123 -14.63 -12.58 21.11
C ASN A 123 -13.17 -12.98 21.35
N SER A 124 -12.57 -12.36 22.37
CA SER A 124 -11.25 -12.65 22.97
C SER A 124 -10.03 -12.64 22.05
N LEU A 125 -9.25 -11.55 22.09
CA LEU A 125 -7.84 -11.57 21.68
C LEU A 125 -7.02 -12.15 22.84
N GLN A 126 -6.35 -13.29 22.62
CA GLN A 126 -5.51 -13.95 23.62
C GLN A 126 -4.14 -13.25 23.73
N HIS A 127 -3.59 -13.23 24.94
CA HIS A 127 -2.37 -12.49 25.34
C HIS A 127 -1.05 -12.96 24.68
N TRP A 128 -1.06 -14.03 23.87
CA TRP A 128 0.13 -14.60 23.22
C TRP A 128 0.27 -14.19 21.75
N LEU A 129 -0.73 -13.48 21.20
CA LEU A 129 -0.74 -13.03 19.81
C LEU A 129 0.11 -11.76 19.66
N LYS A 130 0.87 -11.64 18.57
CA LYS A 130 1.50 -10.38 18.14
C LYS A 130 0.52 -9.61 17.25
N PRO A 131 -0.26 -8.65 17.77
CA PRO A 131 -1.24 -7.94 16.94
C PRO A 131 -0.51 -7.06 15.92
N ILE A 132 -0.95 -7.10 14.67
CA ILE A 132 -0.53 -6.12 13.65
C ILE A 132 -1.52 -4.95 13.72
N ILE A 133 -1.02 -3.77 14.05
CA ILE A 133 -1.83 -2.55 14.22
C ILE A 133 -1.35 -1.50 13.22
N LEU A 134 -2.23 -1.06 12.33
CA LEU A 134 -1.94 -0.05 11.30
C LEU A 134 -2.82 1.18 11.53
N ALA A 135 -2.23 2.27 12.06
CA ALA A 135 -2.93 3.53 12.34
C ALA A 135 -2.73 4.53 11.18
N LEU A 136 -3.54 4.39 10.14
CA LEU A 136 -3.29 4.98 8.82
C LEU A 136 -3.82 6.41 8.66
N SER A 137 -4.68 6.89 9.56
CA SER A 137 -5.27 8.23 9.42
C SER A 137 -4.25 9.36 9.56
N ASN A 138 -4.40 10.38 8.71
CA ASN A 138 -3.54 11.56 8.64
C ASN A 138 -4.35 12.85 8.87
N PRO A 139 -3.74 13.93 9.40
CA PRO A 139 -2.40 14.01 10.00
C PRO A 139 -2.36 13.33 11.39
N THR A 140 -1.26 13.48 12.15
CA THR A 140 -1.06 12.84 13.48
C THR A 140 -2.23 13.05 14.45
N SER A 141 -2.91 14.20 14.42
CA SER A 141 -4.09 14.49 15.26
C SER A 141 -5.35 13.69 14.90
N LYS A 142 -5.32 12.98 13.78
CA LYS A 142 -6.38 12.07 13.30
C LYS A 142 -5.99 10.61 13.39
N SER A 143 -4.74 10.30 13.73
CA SER A 143 -4.27 8.92 13.85
C SER A 143 -5.06 8.17 14.94
N GLU A 144 -5.40 6.92 14.67
CA GLU A 144 -6.22 6.09 15.57
C GLU A 144 -5.56 5.85 16.93
N CYS A 145 -4.23 5.73 16.93
CA CYS A 145 -3.41 5.71 18.13
C CYS A 145 -1.97 6.14 17.82
N THR A 146 -1.25 6.60 18.83
CA THR A 146 0.18 6.92 18.70
C THR A 146 1.04 5.66 18.81
N THR A 147 2.28 5.77 18.34
CA THR A 147 3.30 4.72 18.55
C THR A 147 3.49 4.36 20.01
N GLU A 148 3.48 5.36 20.89
CA GLU A 148 3.62 5.15 22.34
C GLU A 148 2.43 4.37 22.91
N GLN A 149 1.21 4.73 22.51
CA GLN A 149 0.00 4.01 22.91
C GLN A 149 0.03 2.56 22.42
N ALA A 150 0.36 2.34 21.15
CA ALA A 150 0.40 1.00 20.57
C ALA A 150 1.37 0.07 21.31
N TYR A 151 2.61 0.52 21.57
CA TYR A 151 3.60 -0.31 22.28
C TYR A 151 3.32 -0.41 23.77
N THR A 152 2.82 0.63 24.43
CA THR A 152 2.49 0.58 25.87
C THR A 152 1.31 -0.35 26.13
N TRP A 153 0.22 -0.24 25.35
CA TRP A 153 -1.00 -1.04 25.54
C TRP A 153 -0.84 -2.50 25.10
N SER A 154 0.12 -2.78 24.22
CA SER A 154 0.45 -4.15 23.79
C SER A 154 1.62 -4.76 24.56
N GLU A 155 2.15 -4.08 25.58
CA GLU A 155 3.34 -4.53 26.32
C GLU A 155 4.55 -4.82 25.39
N GLY A 156 4.68 -4.04 24.31
CA GLY A 156 5.73 -4.16 23.30
C GLY A 156 5.56 -5.30 22.29
N CYS A 157 4.44 -6.03 22.31
CA CYS A 157 4.23 -7.20 21.44
C CYS A 157 3.65 -6.86 20.05
N ALA A 158 3.08 -5.66 19.88
CA ALA A 158 2.49 -5.26 18.61
C ALA A 158 3.53 -5.05 17.50
N ILE A 159 3.15 -5.38 16.27
CA ILE A 159 3.81 -4.88 15.06
C ILE A 159 3.03 -3.65 14.63
N PHE A 160 3.65 -2.47 14.70
CA PHE A 160 2.95 -1.20 14.50
C PHE A 160 3.50 -0.39 13.32
N ALA A 161 2.61 0.14 12.50
CA ALA A 161 2.91 1.18 11.53
C ALA A 161 1.79 2.24 11.48
N SER A 162 2.13 3.44 11.02
CA SER A 162 1.20 4.56 10.96
C SER A 162 1.27 5.31 9.63
N GLY A 163 0.19 5.99 9.24
CA GLY A 163 0.18 6.86 8.07
C GLY A 163 1.05 8.10 8.27
N SER A 164 1.01 8.67 9.48
CA SER A 164 1.81 9.81 9.89
C SER A 164 3.09 9.38 10.61
N GLN A 165 4.16 10.18 10.48
CA GLN A 165 5.41 9.91 11.17
C GLN A 165 5.28 10.21 12.67
N PHE A 166 5.68 9.26 13.49
CA PHE A 166 5.91 9.45 14.93
C PHE A 166 7.41 9.31 15.25
N GLY A 167 7.83 9.90 16.37
CA GLY A 167 9.18 9.73 16.89
C GLY A 167 9.41 8.33 17.48
N PRO A 168 10.67 7.91 17.66
CA PRO A 168 11.00 6.68 18.38
C PRO A 168 10.45 6.72 19.81
N VAL A 169 10.02 5.56 20.32
CA VAL A 169 9.52 5.41 21.69
C VAL A 169 10.36 4.37 22.42
N GLU A 170 10.77 4.70 23.64
CA GLU A 170 11.41 3.73 24.53
C GLU A 170 10.35 3.02 25.39
N TYR A 171 10.35 1.69 25.36
CA TYR A 171 9.49 0.87 26.21
C TYR A 171 10.29 -0.35 26.69
N ASN A 172 10.35 -0.56 28.01
CA ASN A 172 11.13 -1.64 28.65
C ASN A 172 12.59 -1.72 28.13
N TRP A 173 13.32 -0.59 28.12
CA TRP A 173 14.72 -0.50 27.68
C TRP A 173 14.99 -0.85 26.22
N LYS A 174 13.91 -0.99 25.42
CA LYS A 174 13.98 -1.20 23.98
C LYS A 174 13.40 0.03 23.28
N VAL A 175 14.12 0.50 22.27
CA VAL A 175 13.65 1.58 21.40
C VAL A 175 12.86 0.97 20.25
N TYR A 176 11.63 1.43 20.09
CA TYR A 176 10.75 1.07 18.99
C TYR A 176 10.62 2.23 18.02
N VAL A 177 10.69 1.92 16.73
CA VAL A 177 10.50 2.88 15.64
C VAL A 177 9.30 2.41 14.82
N SER A 178 8.28 3.24 14.69
CA SER A 178 7.13 2.94 13.85
C SER A 178 7.49 3.08 12.37
N GLY A 179 7.16 2.07 11.56
CA GLY A 179 7.18 2.21 10.10
C GLY A 179 6.09 3.19 9.65
N GLN A 180 6.36 3.93 8.56
CA GLN A 180 5.35 4.81 7.95
C GLN A 180 4.74 4.14 6.71
N SER A 181 3.42 3.90 6.74
CA SER A 181 2.63 3.41 5.61
C SER A 181 2.34 4.57 4.65
N ASN A 182 3.36 4.98 3.90
CA ASN A 182 3.30 6.11 2.98
C ASN A 182 3.27 5.62 1.52
N ASN A 183 2.22 5.98 0.78
CA ASN A 183 2.05 5.62 -0.63
C ASN A 183 3.19 6.12 -1.55
N ALA A 184 4.05 7.05 -1.09
CA ALA A 184 5.31 7.42 -1.73
C ALA A 184 6.30 6.25 -1.92
N TYR A 185 6.12 5.12 -1.23
CA TYR A 185 6.84 3.89 -1.54
C TYR A 185 6.36 3.19 -2.82
N ILE A 186 5.15 3.47 -3.29
CA ILE A 186 4.48 2.78 -4.39
C ILE A 186 4.38 3.67 -5.63
N PHE A 187 3.68 4.80 -5.57
CA PHE A 187 3.29 5.53 -6.77
C PHE A 187 4.46 5.95 -7.68
N PRO A 188 5.66 6.34 -7.19
CA PRO A 188 6.76 6.70 -8.08
C PRO A 188 7.22 5.50 -8.91
N GLY A 189 7.24 4.31 -8.31
CA GLY A 189 7.74 3.09 -8.94
C GLY A 189 6.71 2.47 -9.86
N LEU A 190 5.47 2.45 -9.42
CA LEU A 190 4.33 2.05 -10.24
C LEU A 190 4.23 2.96 -11.47
N GLY A 191 4.23 4.28 -11.27
CA GLY A 191 4.15 5.26 -12.36
C GLY A 191 5.31 5.13 -13.35
N LEU A 192 6.55 5.01 -12.86
CA LEU A 192 7.71 4.76 -13.72
C LEU A 192 7.56 3.44 -14.49
N GLY A 193 7.16 2.36 -13.82
CA GLY A 193 6.91 1.05 -14.43
C GLY A 193 5.87 1.11 -15.56
N LEU A 194 4.76 1.80 -15.35
CA LEU A 194 3.70 1.99 -16.35
C LEU A 194 4.23 2.77 -17.56
N ILE A 195 4.95 3.88 -17.32
CA ILE A 195 5.49 4.74 -18.38
C ILE A 195 6.54 4.00 -19.20
N ILE A 196 7.55 3.42 -18.55
CA ILE A 196 8.65 2.76 -19.26
C ILE A 196 8.13 1.53 -19.99
N SER A 197 7.12 0.83 -19.46
CA SER A 197 6.51 -0.32 -20.11
C SER A 197 5.61 0.03 -21.30
N GLY A 198 5.14 1.28 -21.35
CA GLY A 198 4.11 1.68 -22.30
C GLY A 198 2.79 0.99 -22.03
N ALA A 199 2.51 0.67 -20.76
CA ALA A 199 1.21 0.17 -20.33
C ALA A 199 0.11 1.14 -20.75
N ILE A 200 -1.07 0.61 -21.04
CA ILE A 200 -2.25 1.40 -21.40
C ILE A 200 -3.36 1.30 -20.35
N ARG A 201 -3.23 0.38 -19.39
CA ARG A 201 -4.18 0.14 -18.30
C ARG A 201 -3.42 -0.28 -17.05
N VAL A 202 -3.96 0.08 -15.89
CA VAL A 202 -3.52 -0.47 -14.60
C VAL A 202 -4.36 -1.72 -14.32
N HIS A 203 -3.69 -2.81 -13.95
CA HIS A 203 -4.33 -4.03 -13.46
C HIS A 203 -4.00 -4.24 -11.99
N ASP A 204 -4.90 -4.86 -11.24
CA ASP A 204 -4.69 -5.14 -9.81
C ASP A 204 -3.44 -6.00 -9.58
N ASP A 205 -3.10 -6.89 -10.52
CA ASP A 205 -1.87 -7.68 -10.51
C ASP A 205 -0.60 -6.81 -10.48
N MET A 206 -0.64 -5.60 -11.06
CA MET A 206 0.47 -4.64 -10.97
C MET A 206 0.59 -4.04 -9.57
N LEU A 207 -0.53 -3.84 -8.87
CA LEU A 207 -0.55 -3.37 -7.48
C LEU A 207 -0.04 -4.46 -6.53
N LEU A 208 -0.42 -5.72 -6.76
CA LEU A 208 0.12 -6.86 -6.02
C LEU A 208 1.62 -6.97 -6.23
N ALA A 209 2.09 -6.95 -7.49
CA ALA A 209 3.51 -6.99 -7.81
C ALA A 209 4.29 -5.83 -7.17
N ALA A 210 3.72 -4.61 -7.14
CA ALA A 210 4.33 -3.47 -6.45
C ALA A 210 4.42 -3.71 -4.93
N SER A 211 3.38 -4.30 -4.34
CA SER A 211 3.33 -4.62 -2.91
C SER A 211 4.37 -5.68 -2.53
N GLU A 212 4.47 -6.74 -3.31
CA GLU A 212 5.48 -7.80 -3.16
C GLU A 212 6.89 -7.26 -3.36
N ALA A 213 7.10 -6.43 -4.39
CA ALA A 213 8.40 -5.84 -4.70
C ALA A 213 8.90 -4.95 -3.55
N LEU A 214 8.01 -4.16 -2.93
CA LEU A 214 8.32 -3.35 -1.76
C LEU A 214 8.61 -4.24 -0.54
N ALA A 215 7.77 -5.24 -0.27
CA ALA A 215 7.96 -6.18 0.85
C ALA A 215 9.23 -7.05 0.71
N ALA A 216 9.73 -7.24 -0.51
CA ALA A 216 11.00 -7.91 -0.78
C ALA A 216 12.24 -7.07 -0.43
N GLN A 217 12.09 -5.75 -0.24
CA GLN A 217 13.20 -4.85 0.15
C GLN A 217 13.48 -4.86 1.65
N ILE A 218 12.63 -5.52 2.45
CA ILE A 218 12.83 -5.68 3.89
C ILE A 218 13.93 -6.71 4.16
N THR A 219 14.95 -6.29 4.90
CA THR A 219 16.07 -7.13 5.33
C THR A 219 15.83 -7.65 6.76
N LEU A 220 16.61 -8.65 7.17
CA LEU A 220 16.60 -9.14 8.56
C LEU A 220 16.94 -8.03 9.57
N GLU A 221 17.83 -7.10 9.23
CA GLU A 221 18.16 -5.97 10.10
C GLU A 221 16.97 -5.02 10.30
N HIS A 222 16.18 -4.76 9.25
CA HIS A 222 14.94 -3.97 9.36
C HIS A 222 13.94 -4.69 10.29
N ILE A 223 13.80 -5.99 10.08
CA ILE A 223 12.93 -6.88 10.86
C ILE A 223 13.28 -6.87 12.36
N GLU A 224 14.57 -6.98 12.70
CA GLU A 224 15.04 -6.96 14.09
C GLU A 224 14.73 -5.64 14.80
N LYS A 225 14.69 -4.53 14.05
CA LYS A 225 14.28 -3.20 14.52
C LYS A 225 12.75 -3.01 14.55
N GLY A 226 11.97 -4.02 14.16
CA GLY A 226 10.51 -3.96 14.11
C GLY A 226 9.95 -3.20 12.91
N LEU A 227 10.77 -2.91 11.90
CA LEU A 227 10.37 -2.17 10.72
C LEU A 227 9.73 -3.09 9.67
N ILE A 228 8.55 -2.72 9.21
CA ILE A 228 7.83 -3.40 8.11
C ILE A 228 7.92 -2.64 6.78
N TYR A 229 8.64 -1.51 6.77
CA TYR A 229 8.98 -0.72 5.57
C TYR A 229 10.49 -0.43 5.53
N PRO A 230 11.14 -0.43 4.36
CA PRO A 230 12.54 -0.09 4.26
C PRO A 230 12.74 1.42 4.50
N PRO A 231 13.93 1.88 4.90
CA PRO A 231 14.20 3.31 5.04
C PRO A 231 14.06 4.09 3.72
N PHE A 232 13.48 5.29 3.78
CA PHE A 232 13.33 6.20 2.64
C PHE A 232 14.66 6.59 1.96
N THR A 233 15.79 6.50 2.64
CA THR A 233 17.13 6.84 2.10
C THR A 233 17.49 6.03 0.85
N ASN A 234 16.83 4.88 0.61
CA ASN A 234 17.08 4.00 -0.53
C ASN A 234 15.96 3.97 -1.59
N ILE A 235 14.97 4.89 -1.53
CA ILE A 235 13.73 4.87 -2.34
C ILE A 235 13.94 4.65 -3.85
N ARG A 236 15.01 5.22 -4.44
CA ARG A 236 15.29 5.11 -5.89
C ARG A 236 15.65 3.70 -6.37
N LYS A 237 16.06 2.80 -5.48
CA LYS A 237 16.45 1.43 -5.87
C LYS A 237 15.26 0.53 -6.18
N TYR A 238 14.02 0.94 -5.86
CA TYR A 238 12.87 0.05 -5.73
C TYR A 238 11.82 0.09 -6.89
N LEU A 239 12.14 0.62 -8.08
CA LEU A 239 11.12 1.18 -9.02
C LEU A 239 11.04 0.57 -10.47
N ALA A 240 11.05 -0.76 -10.72
CA ALA A 240 11.34 -1.29 -12.08
C ALA A 240 10.52 -2.51 -12.64
N SER A 241 9.79 -2.39 -13.78
CA SER A 241 9.42 -3.52 -14.70
C SER A 241 8.75 -3.14 -16.08
N ARG A 242 9.08 -3.83 -17.22
CA ARG A 242 8.48 -3.73 -18.61
C ARG A 242 8.51 -5.05 -19.47
N PHE A 243 7.65 -5.19 -20.51
CA PHE A 243 7.84 -5.98 -21.77
C PHE A 243 7.86 -5.13 -23.10
N PRO A 244 8.52 -5.54 -24.22
CA PRO A 244 9.36 -6.73 -24.41
C PRO A 244 10.62 -6.61 -23.54
N GLN A 245 10.97 -7.70 -22.88
CA GLN A 245 11.73 -7.67 -21.63
C GLN A 245 13.21 -7.36 -21.90
N PRO A 246 13.76 -6.21 -21.46
CA PRO A 246 15.20 -6.14 -21.20
C PRO A 246 15.62 -7.35 -20.36
N GLU A 247 16.76 -7.98 -20.67
CA GLU A 247 17.29 -9.10 -19.86
C GLU A 247 17.38 -8.74 -18.37
N ASN A 248 17.58 -7.46 -18.06
CA ASN A 248 17.56 -6.93 -16.70
C ASN A 248 16.64 -5.69 -16.60
N LEU A 249 15.41 -5.90 -16.14
CA LEU A 249 14.40 -4.84 -15.95
C LEU A 249 14.82 -3.78 -14.94
N ILE A 250 15.55 -4.17 -13.90
CA ILE A 250 16.03 -3.27 -12.84
C ILE A 250 17.04 -2.29 -13.42
N ALA A 251 18.02 -2.79 -14.17
CA ALA A 251 19.02 -1.95 -14.84
C ALA A 251 18.38 -0.99 -15.85
N TYR A 252 17.40 -1.47 -16.61
CA TYR A 252 16.67 -0.64 -17.57
C TYR A 252 15.90 0.49 -16.88
N ALA A 253 15.12 0.19 -15.84
CA ALA A 253 14.39 1.24 -15.12
C ALA A 253 15.33 2.28 -14.50
N ALA A 254 16.46 1.85 -13.93
CA ALA A 254 17.48 2.75 -13.41
C ALA A 254 18.03 3.68 -14.52
N SER A 255 18.19 3.18 -15.74
CA SER A 255 18.63 3.98 -16.90
C SER A 255 17.58 5.01 -17.36
N CYS A 256 16.29 4.77 -17.08
CA CYS A 256 15.20 5.68 -17.42
C CYS A 256 14.94 6.78 -16.37
N MET A 257 15.57 6.70 -15.19
CA MET A 257 15.38 7.69 -14.14
C MET A 257 16.06 9.01 -14.49
N TYR A 258 15.32 10.12 -14.32
CA TYR A 258 15.89 11.45 -14.43
C TYR A 258 17.02 11.67 -13.41
N SER A 259 18.16 12.16 -13.91
CA SER A 259 19.29 12.57 -13.09
C SER A 259 19.28 14.09 -12.92
N PRO A 260 19.26 14.61 -11.68
CA PRO A 260 19.26 16.05 -11.40
C PRO A 260 20.64 16.71 -11.57
N ASN A 261 21.64 15.97 -12.04
CA ASN A 261 22.97 16.54 -12.29
C ASN A 261 22.89 17.60 -13.40
N TYR A 262 23.53 18.76 -13.16
CA TYR A 262 23.55 19.83 -14.15
C TYR A 262 24.13 19.36 -15.49
N GLN A 263 23.43 19.71 -16.56
CA GLN A 263 23.98 19.54 -17.90
C GLN A 263 24.97 20.65 -18.19
N LYS A 264 26.03 20.32 -18.94
CA LYS A 264 26.96 21.31 -19.45
C LYS A 264 26.31 22.00 -20.66
N TYR A 265 25.96 23.26 -20.51
CA TYR A 265 25.56 24.10 -21.64
C TYR A 265 26.81 24.52 -22.42
N ARG A 266 26.73 24.49 -23.75
CA ARG A 266 27.78 24.99 -24.66
C ARG A 266 27.56 26.46 -24.96
#